data_AF-A0A9D1RE96-F1
#
_entry.id   AF-A0A9D1RE96-F1
#
_cell.length_a   1.000
_cell.length_b   1.000
_cell.length_c   1.000
_cell.angle_alpha   90.00
_cell.angle_beta   90.00
_cell.angle_gamma   90.00
#
_symmetry.space_group_name_H-M   'P 1'
#
loop_
_entity.id
_entity.type
_entity.pdbx_description
1 polymer ?
#
loop_
_entity_poly.entity_id
_entity_poly.type
_entity_poly.pdbx_seq_one_letter_code
_entity_poly.pdbx_strand_id
1 'polypeptide(L)'
;KDIWSKYLRKVRKAYKKAGKVFKWMKGIDTNEKNPHIHAAFSAIDISLLPEWEYGKIHINPVDKREHHTFGSYVYKQGKETDEKKRLEGCEIQSYSHSRNLVIPVPDYEYISNDHWAEEPRAPKGYYVVKDSIQNWEDEVNGYKHQSYIILPLPVSKRRSRRTRA
;
A
#
# COMPACT_ATOMS: atom_id res chain seq x y z
N LYS A 1 -18.92 15.87 -14.39
CA LYS A 1 -19.27 15.54 -12.97
C LYS A 1 -18.49 14.30 -12.57
N ASP A 2 -17.60 14.39 -11.58
CA ASP A 2 -16.73 13.29 -11.14
C ASP A 2 -17.53 12.02 -10.76
N ILE A 3 -17.38 10.97 -11.59
CA ILE A 3 -18.01 9.65 -11.45
C ILE A 3 -17.62 9.03 -10.10
N TRP A 4 -16.35 9.17 -9.72
CA TRP A 4 -15.79 8.57 -8.53
C TRP A 4 -16.39 9.16 -7.25
N SER A 5 -16.46 10.48 -7.14
CA SER A 5 -17.06 11.17 -5.99
C SER A 5 -18.53 10.78 -5.75
N LYS A 6 -19.30 10.54 -6.82
CA LYS A 6 -20.69 10.06 -6.71
C LYS A 6 -20.75 8.64 -6.14
N TYR A 7 -19.92 7.75 -6.65
CA TYR A 7 -19.84 6.37 -6.16
C TYR A 7 -19.43 6.33 -4.68
N LEU A 8 -18.38 7.05 -4.29
CA LEU A 8 -17.95 7.15 -2.90
C LEU A 8 -19.03 7.67 -1.96
N ARG A 9 -19.95 8.52 -2.43
CA ARG A 9 -21.09 8.97 -1.62
C ARG A 9 -22.04 7.82 -1.28
N LYS A 10 -22.32 6.93 -2.25
CA LYS A 10 -23.13 5.73 -2.03
C LYS A 10 -22.40 4.77 -1.07
N VAL A 11 -21.11 4.53 -1.29
CA VAL A 11 -20.28 3.67 -0.42
C VAL A 11 -20.26 4.19 1.02
N ARG A 12 -20.05 5.49 1.23
CA ARG A 12 -20.11 6.11 2.58
C ARG A 12 -21.42 5.84 3.31
N LYS A 13 -22.56 5.86 2.60
CA LYS A 13 -23.87 5.53 3.21
C LYS A 13 -23.94 4.06 3.64
N ALA A 14 -23.43 3.15 2.82
CA ALA A 14 -23.36 1.72 3.17
C ALA A 14 -22.52 1.48 4.43
N TYR A 15 -21.33 2.09 4.52
CA TYR A 15 -20.48 2.01 5.72
C TYR A 15 -21.14 2.59 6.96
N LYS A 16 -21.80 3.74 6.82
CA LYS A 16 -22.55 4.36 7.93
C LYS A 16 -23.68 3.43 8.42
N LYS A 17 -24.43 2.81 7.51
CA LYS A 17 -25.49 1.84 7.85
C LYS A 17 -24.92 0.60 8.56
N ALA A 18 -23.74 0.15 8.15
CA ALA A 18 -23.04 -0.98 8.75
C ALA A 18 -22.32 -0.64 10.08
N GLY A 19 -22.34 0.62 10.53
CA GLY A 19 -21.61 1.06 11.72
C GLY A 19 -20.08 0.98 11.59
N LYS A 20 -19.54 0.99 10.36
CA LYS A 20 -18.10 0.84 10.10
C LYS A 20 -17.47 2.15 9.65
N VAL A 21 -16.21 2.37 10.05
CA VAL A 21 -15.42 3.51 9.58
C VAL A 21 -14.95 3.24 8.16
N PHE A 22 -15.31 4.12 7.23
CA PHE A 22 -14.85 4.04 5.85
C PHE A 22 -13.47 4.69 5.69
N LYS A 23 -12.46 3.88 5.31
CA LYS A 23 -11.16 4.34 4.85
C LYS A 23 -10.95 3.85 3.42
N TRP A 24 -10.32 4.65 2.56
CA TRP A 24 -10.06 4.26 1.18
C TRP A 24 -8.79 4.88 0.61
N MET A 25 -8.23 4.22 -0.40
CA MET A 25 -7.21 4.75 -1.31
C MET A 25 -7.57 4.32 -2.74
N LYS A 26 -7.18 5.11 -3.74
CA LYS A 26 -7.43 4.84 -5.15
C LYS A 26 -6.23 5.16 -6.03
N GLY A 27 -6.13 4.44 -7.14
CA GLY A 27 -5.16 4.55 -8.21
C GLY A 27 -5.92 4.43 -9.52
N ILE A 28 -5.75 5.35 -10.46
CA ILE A 28 -6.39 5.26 -11.78
C ILE A 28 -5.31 4.85 -12.78
N ASP A 29 -5.50 3.69 -13.43
CA ASP A 29 -4.72 3.29 -14.58
C ASP A 29 -5.39 3.84 -15.84
N THR A 30 -4.67 4.71 -16.56
CA THR A 30 -5.18 5.45 -17.72
C THR A 30 -4.86 4.78 -19.04
N ASN A 31 -4.59 3.48 -19.04
CA ASN A 31 -4.32 2.72 -20.25
C ASN A 31 -5.46 2.87 -21.27
N GLU A 32 -5.13 3.27 -22.50
CA GLU A 32 -6.07 3.51 -23.60
C GLU A 32 -7.02 2.34 -23.86
N LYS A 33 -6.56 1.09 -23.67
CA LYS A 33 -7.35 -0.10 -24.00
C LYS A 33 -8.37 -0.47 -22.92
N ASN A 34 -8.08 -0.18 -21.65
CA ASN A 34 -8.91 -0.58 -20.53
C ASN A 34 -8.65 0.31 -19.32
N PRO A 35 -9.15 1.56 -19.31
CA PRO A 35 -9.00 2.44 -18.17
C PRO A 35 -9.77 1.88 -16.97
N HIS A 36 -9.09 1.69 -15.85
CA HIS A 36 -9.70 1.10 -14.66
C HIS A 36 -9.19 1.74 -13.37
N ILE A 37 -10.01 1.60 -12.32
CA ILE A 37 -9.74 2.18 -11.00
C ILE A 37 -9.37 1.06 -10.05
N HIS A 38 -8.15 1.09 -9.54
CA HIS A 38 -7.75 0.31 -8.39
C HIS A 38 -8.15 1.05 -7.12
N ALA A 39 -8.85 0.37 -6.22
CA ALA A 39 -9.19 0.94 -4.93
C ALA A 39 -9.06 -0.11 -3.84
N ALA A 40 -8.60 0.33 -2.67
CA ALA A 40 -8.62 -0.48 -1.46
C ALA A 40 -9.51 0.21 -0.44
N PHE A 41 -10.46 -0.54 0.12
CA PHE A 41 -11.37 -0.07 1.16
C PHE A 41 -11.09 -0.83 2.46
N SER A 42 -11.43 -0.20 3.59
CA SER A 42 -11.59 -0.90 4.87
C SER A 42 -12.51 -2.12 4.74
N ALA A 43 -12.43 -3.10 5.64
CA ALA A 43 -13.25 -4.32 5.50
C ALA A 43 -14.76 -4.07 5.73
N ILE A 44 -15.59 -4.48 4.79
CA ILE A 44 -17.07 -4.46 4.87
C ILE A 44 -17.64 -5.75 4.28
N ASP A 45 -18.88 -6.08 4.64
CA ASP A 45 -19.65 -7.08 3.90
C ASP A 45 -19.88 -6.56 2.47
N ILE A 46 -19.43 -7.34 1.48
CA ILE A 46 -19.46 -6.98 0.06
C ILE A 46 -20.91 -6.78 -0.42
N SER A 47 -21.87 -7.51 0.15
CA SER A 47 -23.30 -7.40 -0.21
C SER A 47 -23.89 -6.02 0.09
N LEU A 48 -23.24 -5.24 0.96
CA LEU A 48 -23.66 -3.88 1.31
C LEU A 48 -23.10 -2.82 0.36
N LEU A 49 -22.13 -3.17 -0.50
CA LEU A 49 -21.53 -2.21 -1.42
C LEU A 49 -22.52 -1.87 -2.54
N PRO A 50 -22.62 -0.58 -2.94
CA PRO A 50 -23.44 -0.20 -4.07
C PRO A 50 -22.86 -0.72 -5.38
N GLU A 51 -23.75 -1.00 -6.34
CA GLU A 51 -23.38 -1.37 -7.70
C GLU A 51 -22.56 -0.28 -8.39
N TRP A 52 -21.64 -0.72 -9.25
CA TRP A 52 -20.86 0.14 -10.13
C TRP A 52 -21.50 0.17 -11.51
N GLU A 53 -21.87 1.35 -11.98
CA GLU A 53 -22.66 1.55 -13.20
C GLU A 53 -21.80 1.51 -14.49
N TYR A 54 -20.46 1.47 -14.38
CA TYR A 54 -19.53 1.62 -15.50
C TYR A 54 -18.68 0.37 -15.76
N GLY A 55 -19.26 -0.82 -15.55
CA GLY A 55 -18.62 -2.10 -15.88
C GLY A 55 -18.48 -3.05 -14.70
N LYS A 56 -17.51 -3.97 -14.79
CA LYS A 56 -17.32 -5.05 -13.82
C LYS A 56 -16.44 -4.61 -12.66
N ILE A 57 -16.83 -5.00 -11.44
CA ILE A 57 -15.97 -4.88 -10.25
C ILE A 57 -15.30 -6.22 -9.98
N HIS A 58 -13.99 -6.20 -9.74
CA HIS A 58 -13.24 -7.32 -9.19
C HIS A 58 -12.88 -7.01 -7.74
N ILE A 59 -13.42 -7.80 -6.80
CA ILE A 59 -13.18 -7.62 -5.38
C ILE A 59 -12.34 -8.80 -4.88
N ASN A 60 -11.17 -8.48 -4.35
CA ASN A 60 -10.29 -9.45 -3.69
C ASN A 60 -10.21 -9.09 -2.20
N PRO A 61 -10.78 -9.91 -1.30
CA PRO A 61 -10.57 -9.73 0.12
C PRO A 61 -9.07 -9.78 0.46
N VAL A 62 -8.67 -8.96 1.44
CA VAL A 62 -7.30 -8.96 1.95
C VAL A 62 -6.99 -10.32 2.58
N ASP A 63 -5.88 -10.94 2.19
CA ASP A 63 -5.46 -12.22 2.76
C ASP A 63 -4.79 -12.06 4.13
N LYS A 64 -4.30 -13.17 4.71
CA LYS A 64 -3.73 -13.20 6.06
C LYS A 64 -2.22 -12.91 6.10
N ARG A 65 -1.63 -12.31 5.05
CA ARG A 65 -0.21 -11.96 5.05
C ARG A 65 0.09 -10.94 6.15
N GLU A 66 1.28 -11.03 6.73
CA GLU A 66 1.70 -10.15 7.83
C GLU A 66 1.94 -8.71 7.37
N HIS A 67 2.22 -8.51 6.07
CA HIS A 67 2.33 -7.21 5.45
C HIS A 67 1.65 -7.22 4.08
N HIS A 68 1.12 -6.07 3.68
CA HIS A 68 0.52 -5.88 2.37
C HIS A 68 1.03 -4.60 1.72
N THR A 69 1.20 -4.67 0.41
CA THR A 69 1.74 -3.58 -0.41
C THR A 69 0.64 -2.78 -1.12
N PHE A 70 -0.62 -2.81 -0.64
CA PHE A 70 -1.77 -2.15 -1.29
C PHE A 70 -1.52 -0.68 -1.59
N GLY A 71 -0.95 0.07 -0.65
CA GLY A 71 -0.61 1.48 -0.86
C GLY A 71 0.36 1.66 -2.03
N SER A 72 1.45 0.89 -2.05
CA SER A 72 2.43 0.93 -3.14
C SER A 72 1.86 0.47 -4.48
N TYR A 73 0.96 -0.52 -4.48
CA TYR A 73 0.32 -0.99 -5.70
C TYR A 73 -0.60 0.09 -6.29
N VAL A 74 -1.50 0.63 -5.46
CA VAL A 74 -2.43 1.68 -5.85
C VAL A 74 -1.67 2.94 -6.30
N TYR A 75 -0.57 3.29 -5.63
CA TYR A 75 0.33 4.36 -6.04
C TYR A 75 1.02 4.07 -7.37
N LYS A 76 1.60 2.88 -7.56
CA LYS A 76 2.25 2.47 -8.83
C LYS A 76 1.29 2.52 -10.01
N GLN A 77 0.05 2.09 -9.83
CA GLN A 77 -0.94 2.13 -10.90
C GLN A 77 -1.35 3.56 -11.25
N GLY A 78 -1.37 4.45 -10.26
CA GLY A 78 -1.50 5.88 -10.48
C GLY A 78 -0.21 6.59 -10.93
N LYS A 79 0.97 5.97 -10.85
CA LYS A 79 2.18 6.67 -11.29
C LYS A 79 2.13 6.87 -12.80
N GLU A 80 2.36 8.10 -13.23
CA GLU A 80 2.60 8.42 -14.63
C GLU A 80 4.00 7.88 -14.98
N THR A 81 4.05 7.01 -15.98
CA THR A 81 5.30 6.50 -16.56
C THR A 81 5.23 6.75 -18.06
N ASP A 82 6.35 7.12 -18.68
CA ASP A 82 6.44 7.46 -20.12
C ASP A 82 5.91 6.35 -21.05
N GLU A 83 5.88 5.11 -20.58
CA GLU A 83 5.36 3.94 -21.30
C GLU A 83 3.82 3.89 -21.41
N LYS A 84 3.08 4.62 -20.55
CA LYS A 84 1.62 4.61 -20.57
C LYS A 84 1.11 5.68 -21.52
N LYS A 85 0.72 5.27 -22.74
CA LYS A 85 -0.02 6.13 -23.67
C LYS A 85 -1.27 6.68 -22.97
N ARG A 86 -1.42 8.00 -22.94
CA ARG A 86 -2.52 8.70 -22.26
C ARG A 86 -3.68 8.87 -23.22
N LEU A 87 -4.90 8.80 -22.68
CA LEU A 87 -6.04 9.48 -23.30
C LEU A 87 -5.76 10.99 -23.28
N GLU A 88 -5.73 11.62 -24.45
CA GLU A 88 -5.47 13.05 -24.59
C GLU A 88 -6.45 13.90 -23.78
N GLY A 89 -5.96 14.95 -23.13
CA GLY A 89 -6.79 16.00 -22.51
C GLY A 89 -7.25 15.77 -21.06
N CYS A 90 -6.76 14.76 -20.33
CA CYS A 90 -7.13 14.53 -18.94
C CYS A 90 -5.93 14.56 -17.97
N GLU A 91 -5.77 15.65 -17.21
CA GLU A 91 -5.01 15.66 -15.95
C GLU A 91 -5.79 14.84 -14.92
N ILE A 92 -5.55 13.53 -14.89
CA ILE A 92 -6.22 12.62 -13.97
C ILE A 92 -5.40 12.61 -12.69
N GLN A 93 -5.99 13.06 -11.57
CA GLN A 93 -5.41 12.79 -10.25
C GLN A 93 -5.39 11.28 -10.04
N SER A 94 -4.21 10.73 -10.27
CA SER A 94 -3.99 9.32 -10.46
C SER A 94 -4.01 8.57 -9.13
N TYR A 95 -3.47 9.16 -8.06
CA TYR A 95 -3.55 8.65 -6.69
C TYR A 95 -4.36 9.58 -5.77
N SER A 96 -5.21 9.02 -4.92
CA SER A 96 -5.95 9.77 -3.88
C SER A 96 -6.36 8.86 -2.73
N HIS A 97 -6.60 9.40 -1.55
CA HIS A 97 -7.03 8.64 -0.38
C HIS A 97 -7.98 9.42 0.54
N SER A 98 -8.59 8.70 1.47
CA SER A 98 -9.44 9.27 2.51
C SER A 98 -8.63 10.10 3.51
N ARG A 99 -9.18 11.23 3.97
CA ARG A 99 -8.54 12.14 4.95
C ARG A 99 -8.35 11.54 6.35
N ASN A 100 -9.07 10.46 6.67
CA ASN A 100 -8.97 9.72 7.93
C ASN A 100 -8.06 8.49 7.84
N LEU A 101 -7.28 8.36 6.76
CA LEU A 101 -6.22 7.36 6.67
C LEU A 101 -5.05 7.83 7.54
N VAL A 102 -4.53 6.94 8.40
CA VAL A 102 -3.35 7.24 9.23
C VAL A 102 -2.12 7.14 8.33
N ILE A 103 -1.46 8.26 8.11
CA ILE A 103 -0.18 8.31 7.40
C ILE A 103 0.90 8.38 8.48
N PRO A 104 1.75 7.35 8.64
CA PRO A 104 2.84 7.41 9.59
C PRO A 104 3.82 8.52 9.17
N VAL A 105 4.26 9.32 10.14
CA VAL A 105 5.35 10.27 9.92
C VAL A 105 6.64 9.46 9.91
N PRO A 106 7.50 9.62 8.89
CA PRO A 106 8.78 8.93 8.85
C PRO A 106 9.71 9.48 9.94
N ASP A 107 10.39 8.57 10.64
CA ASP A 107 11.48 8.91 11.55
C ASP A 107 12.80 8.88 10.76
N TYR A 108 13.64 9.88 10.98
CA TYR A 108 14.95 10.00 10.32
C TYR A 108 16.05 9.90 11.37
N GLU A 109 17.01 9.00 11.13
CA GLU A 109 18.18 8.82 11.97
C GLU A 109 19.43 8.80 11.09
N TYR A 110 20.46 9.52 11.50
CA TYR A 110 21.77 9.46 10.86
C TYR A 110 22.53 8.26 11.42
N ILE A 111 22.72 7.24 10.58
CA ILE A 111 23.47 6.04 10.94
C ILE A 111 24.90 6.21 10.41
N SER A 112 25.89 6.26 11.30
CA SER A 112 27.30 6.20 10.92
C SER A 112 27.75 4.74 10.89
N ASN A 113 27.77 4.15 9.70
CA ASN A 113 28.38 2.85 9.49
C ASN A 113 29.50 2.98 8.45
N ASP A 114 30.64 2.36 8.71
CA ASP A 114 31.81 2.34 7.82
C ASP A 114 31.66 1.34 6.67
N HIS A 115 30.73 0.38 6.80
CA HIS A 115 30.46 -0.65 5.81
C HIS A 115 28.99 -0.66 5.37
N TRP A 116 28.79 -0.94 4.08
CA TRP A 116 27.47 -1.13 3.47
C TRP A 116 27.14 -2.63 3.41
N ALA A 117 26.06 -3.05 4.07
CA ALA A 117 25.58 -4.42 4.02
C ALA A 117 24.43 -4.56 3.01
N GLU A 118 24.60 -5.42 1.99
CA GLU A 118 23.54 -5.67 0.98
C GLU A 118 22.31 -6.36 1.59
N GLU A 119 22.53 -7.22 2.59
CA GLU A 119 21.46 -7.80 3.41
C GLU A 119 21.41 -7.06 4.78
N PRO A 120 20.32 -6.33 5.07
CA PRO A 120 20.19 -5.61 6.33
C PRO A 120 20.01 -6.56 7.52
N ARG A 121 20.48 -6.14 8.70
CA ARG A 121 20.29 -6.87 9.94
C ARG A 121 19.12 -6.30 10.74
N ALA A 122 18.09 -7.11 10.97
CA ALA A 122 16.95 -6.69 11.79
C ALA A 122 17.34 -6.48 13.26
N PRO A 123 16.74 -5.49 13.95
CA PRO A 123 16.83 -5.35 15.40
C PRO A 123 16.34 -6.58 16.16
N LYS A 124 16.75 -6.72 17.42
CA LYS A 124 16.33 -7.83 18.28
C LYS A 124 14.80 -7.88 18.39
N GLY A 125 14.21 -9.03 18.08
CA GLY A 125 12.76 -9.20 18.12
C GLY A 125 12.06 -8.99 16.77
N TYR A 126 12.81 -8.65 15.73
CA TYR A 126 12.31 -8.45 14.36
C TYR A 126 13.05 -9.37 13.37
N TYR A 127 12.49 -9.51 12.18
CA TYR A 127 13.14 -10.15 11.03
C TYR A 127 12.95 -9.31 9.76
N VAL A 128 13.90 -9.42 8.82
CA VAL A 128 13.80 -8.76 7.51
C VAL A 128 12.97 -9.62 6.57
N VAL A 129 12.00 -8.99 5.90
CA VAL A 129 11.23 -9.58 4.81
C VAL A 129 12.13 -9.62 3.56
N LYS A 130 12.70 -10.78 3.23
CA LYS A 130 13.75 -10.89 2.21
C LYS A 130 13.35 -10.38 0.82
N ASP A 131 12.13 -10.64 0.40
CA ASP A 131 11.56 -10.21 -0.88
C ASP A 131 11.26 -8.70 -0.94
N SER A 132 11.37 -7.99 0.19
CA SER A 132 11.21 -6.54 0.25
C SER A 132 12.52 -5.75 0.06
N ILE A 133 13.68 -6.42 0.09
CA ILE A 133 14.98 -5.75 0.00
C ILE A 133 15.16 -5.17 -1.39
N GLN A 134 15.37 -3.86 -1.45
CA GLN A 134 15.69 -3.12 -2.66
C GLN A 134 16.95 -2.30 -2.41
N ASN A 135 18.01 -2.63 -3.16
CA ASN A 135 19.25 -1.88 -3.18
C ASN A 135 19.35 -1.17 -4.53
N TRP A 136 19.71 0.12 -4.52
CA TRP A 136 20.02 0.87 -5.73
C TRP A 136 21.09 1.91 -5.46
N GLU A 137 21.71 2.40 -6.52
CA GLU A 137 22.65 3.50 -6.48
C GLU A 137 22.00 4.71 -7.16
N ASP A 138 22.11 5.88 -6.56
CA ASP A 138 21.65 7.12 -7.17
C ASP A 138 22.59 7.49 -8.32
N GLU A 139 22.05 7.55 -9.54
CA GLU A 139 22.81 7.80 -10.76
C GLU A 139 23.50 9.18 -10.80
N VAL A 140 23.03 10.14 -9.99
CA VAL A 140 23.54 11.52 -9.98
C VAL A 140 24.70 11.67 -9.01
N ASN A 141 24.61 11.08 -7.82
CA ASN A 141 25.58 11.31 -6.73
C ASN A 141 26.35 10.04 -6.30
N GLY A 142 26.00 8.86 -6.81
CA GLY A 142 26.66 7.60 -6.49
C GLY A 142 26.37 7.07 -5.08
N TYR A 143 25.45 7.68 -4.33
CA TYR A 143 25.09 7.18 -3.00
C TYR A 143 24.27 5.91 -3.11
N LYS A 144 24.62 4.94 -2.26
CA LYS A 144 23.87 3.70 -2.12
C LYS A 144 22.64 3.93 -1.28
N HIS A 145 21.52 3.40 -1.74
CA HIS A 145 20.25 3.40 -1.06
C HIS A 145 19.74 1.98 -0.86
N GLN A 146 19.07 1.76 0.27
CA GLN A 146 18.50 0.48 0.64
C GLN A 146 17.13 0.70 1.28
N SER A 147 16.14 -0.07 0.83
CA SER A 147 14.77 -0.09 1.35
C SER A 147 14.36 -1.53 1.66
N TYR A 148 13.74 -1.75 2.81
CA TYR A 148 13.29 -3.07 3.26
C TYR A 148 12.20 -2.95 4.32
N ILE A 149 11.47 -4.03 4.53
CA ILE A 149 10.45 -4.17 5.55
C ILE A 149 10.98 -5.07 6.67
N ILE A 150 10.82 -4.64 7.91
CA ILE A 150 11.01 -5.47 9.09
C ILE A 150 9.67 -5.76 9.76
N LEU A 151 9.51 -6.99 10.25
CA LEU A 151 8.32 -7.44 10.97
C LEU A 151 8.70 -8.05 12.32
N PRO A 152 7.85 -7.94 13.35
CA PRO A 152 8.11 -8.56 14.64
C PRO A 152 8.14 -10.09 14.48
N LEU A 153 9.05 -10.75 15.20
CA LEU A 153 9.09 -12.20 15.24
C LEU A 153 7.79 -12.76 15.84
N PRO A 154 7.23 -13.85 15.30
CA PRO A 154 6.07 -14.50 15.88
C PRO A 154 6.36 -14.92 17.32
N VAL A 155 5.37 -14.73 18.20
CA VAL A 155 5.49 -14.89 19.67
C VAL A 155 5.93 -16.31 20.08
N SER A 156 5.83 -17.29 19.19
CA SER A 156 6.20 -18.70 19.41
C SER A 156 7.70 -18.98 19.26
N LYS A 157 8.57 -18.25 19.98
CA LYS A 157 9.93 -18.71 20.35
C LYS A 157 10.62 -17.80 21.38
N ARG A 158 9.89 -17.27 22.37
CA ARG A 158 10.50 -16.97 23.67
C ARG A 158 10.87 -18.32 24.31
N ARG A 159 12.02 -18.87 23.92
CA ARG A 159 12.61 -20.07 24.55
C ARG A 159 12.57 -19.85 26.06
N SER A 160 11.77 -20.66 26.75
CA SER A 160 11.89 -20.80 28.20
C SER A 160 13.35 -21.14 28.49
N ARG A 161 14.09 -20.22 29.10
CA ARG A 161 15.33 -20.58 29.78
C ARG A 161 14.90 -21.50 30.92
N ARG A 162 14.92 -22.82 30.68
CA ARG A 162 14.92 -23.80 31.76
C ARG A 162 16.21 -23.53 32.53
N THR A 163 16.07 -22.94 33.70
CA THR A 163 17.09 -22.94 34.75
C THR A 163 17.49 -24.39 34.97
N ARG A 164 18.76 -24.73 34.71
CA ARG A 164 19.32 -26.00 35.16
C ARG A 164 19.52 -25.87 36.67
N ALA A 165 18.85 -26.74 37.43
CA ALA A 165 19.18 -27.05 38.80
C ALA A 165 20.52 -27.82 38.85
#